data_AF-A0A957TJF1-F1
#
_entry.id   AF-A0A957TJF1-F1
#
_cell.length_a   1.000
_cell.length_b   1.000
_cell.length_c   1.000
_cell.angle_alpha   90.00
_cell.angle_beta   90.00
_cell.angle_gamma   90.00
#
_symmetry.space_group_name_H-M   'P 1'
#
loop_
_entity.id
_entity.type
_entity.pdbx_description
1 polymer ?
#
loop_
_entity_poly.entity_id
_entity_poly.type
_entity_poly.pdbx_seq_one_letter_code
_entity_poly.pdbx_strand_id
1 'polypeptide(L)'
;KYLIPVLLLLCVVGTYAVNNRIFDVWVMLAFGILGIAFRWFKIPVAPFVIGFILTPVAETNLRTALITSEDDLSTFLTRPFSAAFLLVALLMLFLPLLRRKQPV
;
A
#
# COMPACT_ATOMS: atom_id res chain seq x y z
N LYS A 1 -14.67 -26.00 5.32
CA LYS A 1 -13.81 -26.75 4.37
C LYS A 1 -13.99 -26.32 2.90
N TYR A 2 -15.12 -25.72 2.51
CA TYR A 2 -15.37 -25.25 1.14
C TYR A 2 -15.02 -23.77 0.87
N LEU A 3 -14.65 -23.01 1.91
CA LEU A 3 -14.37 -21.59 1.79
C LEU A 3 -13.22 -21.31 0.80
N ILE A 4 -12.11 -22.06 0.93
CA ILE A 4 -10.92 -21.89 0.09
C ILE A 4 -11.22 -22.11 -1.40
N PRO A 5 -11.84 -23.24 -1.83
CA PRO A 5 -12.13 -23.45 -3.24
C PRO A 5 -13.14 -22.44 -3.81
N VAL A 6 -14.15 -22.03 -3.02
CA VAL A 6 -15.11 -21.00 -3.47
C VAL A 6 -14.43 -19.64 -3.64
N LEU A 7 -13.55 -19.26 -2.72
CA LEU A 7 -12.81 -18.00 -2.76
C LEU A 7 -11.82 -17.98 -3.93
N LEU A 8 -11.16 -19.11 -4.21
CA LEU A 8 -10.29 -19.28 -5.39
C LEU A 8 -11.07 -19.10 -6.69
N LEU A 9 -12.23 -19.74 -6.83
CA LEU A 9 -13.10 -19.58 -8.00
C LEU A 9 -13.54 -18.12 -8.17
N LEU A 10 -13.96 -17.48 -7.08
CA LEU A 10 -14.36 -16.07 -7.10
C LEU A 10 -13.21 -15.15 -7.52
N CYS A 11 -11.98 -15.39 -7.05
CA CYS A 11 -10.81 -14.61 -7.46
C CYS A 11 -10.45 -14.82 -8.94
N VAL A 12 -10.55 -16.05 -9.46
CA VAL A 12 -10.30 -16.35 -10.87
C VAL A 12 -11.33 -15.65 -11.77
N VAL A 13 -12.62 -15.77 -11.42
CA VAL A 13 -13.70 -15.09 -12.16
C VAL A 13 -13.56 -13.57 -12.06
N GLY A 14 -13.25 -13.04 -10.88
CA GLY A 14 -13.06 -11.61 -10.66
C GLY A 14 -11.89 -11.03 -11.45
N THR A 15 -10.74 -11.70 -11.46
CA THR A 15 -9.57 -11.24 -12.25
C THR A 15 -9.81 -11.35 -13.75
N TYR A 16 -10.47 -12.43 -14.19
CA TYR A 16 -10.86 -12.56 -15.59
C TYR A 16 -11.87 -11.49 -16.01
N ALA A 17 -12.82 -11.11 -15.15
CA ALA A 17 -13.86 -10.13 -15.48
C ALA A 17 -13.35 -8.69 -15.69
N VAL A 18 -12.22 -8.30 -15.09
CA VAL A 18 -11.70 -6.92 -15.19
C VAL A 18 -11.19 -6.61 -16.59
N ASN A 19 -10.37 -7.49 -17.16
CA ASN A 19 -9.71 -7.25 -18.45
C ASN A 19 -10.02 -8.31 -19.51
N ASN A 20 -10.81 -9.35 -19.20
CA ASN A 20 -11.14 -10.47 -20.09
C ASN A 20 -9.90 -11.17 -20.68
N ARG A 21 -8.80 -11.22 -19.90
CA ARG A 21 -7.51 -11.81 -20.32
C ARG A 21 -7.10 -12.95 -19.41
N ILE A 22 -6.82 -14.10 -20.01
CA ILE A 22 -6.28 -15.28 -19.30
C ILE A 22 -4.89 -15.00 -18.69
N PHE A 23 -4.12 -14.10 -19.29
CA PHE A 23 -2.81 -13.69 -18.76
C PHE A 23 -2.92 -13.14 -17.33
N ASP A 24 -3.96 -12.37 -17.02
CA ASP A 24 -4.15 -11.79 -15.68
C ASP A 24 -4.45 -12.85 -14.63
N VAL A 25 -5.09 -13.96 -15.04
CA VAL A 25 -5.32 -15.14 -14.17
C VAL A 25 -4.00 -15.85 -13.86
N TRP A 26 -3.11 -15.98 -14.85
CA TRP A 26 -1.76 -16.52 -14.63
C TRP A 26 -0.95 -15.63 -13.68
N VAL A 27 -1.02 -14.31 -13.85
CA VAL A 27 -0.38 -13.35 -12.96
C VAL A 27 -0.95 -13.47 -11.54
N MET A 28 -2.27 -13.56 -11.39
CA MET A 28 -2.93 -13.78 -10.10
C MET A 28 -2.44 -15.07 -9.41
N LEU A 29 -2.35 -16.18 -10.13
CA LEU A 29 -1.81 -17.44 -9.59
C LEU A 29 -0.33 -17.30 -9.19
N ALA A 30 0.49 -16.63 -10.00
CA ALA A 30 1.89 -16.38 -9.67
C ALA A 30 2.04 -15.53 -8.39
N PHE A 31 1.27 -14.46 -8.24
CA PHE A 31 1.24 -13.66 -7.01
C PHE A 31 0.66 -14.42 -5.82
N GLY A 32 -0.27 -15.36 -6.04
CA GLY A 32 -0.75 -16.28 -5.01
C GLY A 32 0.37 -17.17 -4.45
N ILE A 33 1.22 -17.72 -5.34
CA ILE A 33 2.42 -18.48 -4.96
C ILE A 33 3.43 -17.57 -4.24
N LEU A 34 3.60 -16.34 -4.72
CA LEU A 34 4.46 -15.33 -4.10
C LEU A 34 3.99 -14.98 -2.67
N GLY A 35 2.68 -14.94 -2.43
CA GLY A 35 2.09 -14.80 -1.10
C GLY A 35 2.43 -15.97 -0.15
N ILE A 36 2.57 -17.19 -0.69
CA ILE A 36 3.08 -18.34 0.09
C ILE A 36 4.55 -18.12 0.46
N ALA A 37 5.36 -17.58 -0.46
CA ALA A 37 6.75 -17.23 -0.15
C ALA A 37 6.84 -16.14 0.94
N PHE A 38 5.96 -15.14 0.93
CA PHE A 38 5.90 -14.11 1.99
C PHE A 38 5.57 -14.69 3.38
N ARG A 39 4.79 -15.78 3.42
CA ARG A 39 4.56 -16.52 4.67
C ARG A 39 5.88 -17.12 5.20
N TRP A 40 6.78 -17.58 4.35
CA TRP A 40 8.10 -18.07 4.78
C TRP A 40 8.99 -16.96 5.33
N PHE A 41 8.95 -15.77 4.74
CA PHE A 41 9.69 -14.61 5.23
C PHE A 41 9.03 -13.91 6.45
N LYS A 42 7.91 -14.43 6.95
CA LYS A 42 7.08 -13.80 8.01
C LYS A 42 6.68 -12.36 7.68
N ILE A 43 6.61 -12.02 6.40
CA ILE A 43 6.18 -10.69 5.95
C ILE A 43 4.65 -10.67 5.97
N PRO A 44 4.02 -9.73 6.69
CA PRO A 44 2.57 -9.61 6.68
C PRO A 44 2.10 -9.13 5.30
N VAL A 45 1.43 -10.00 4.55
CA VAL A 45 0.99 -9.74 3.17
C VAL A 45 -0.02 -8.59 3.08
N ALA A 46 -0.92 -8.49 4.05
CA ALA A 46 -1.97 -7.47 4.09
C ALA A 46 -1.43 -6.02 4.05
N PRO A 47 -0.54 -5.58 4.99
CA PRO A 47 0.01 -4.23 4.94
C PRO A 47 0.89 -3.98 3.72
N PHE A 48 1.57 -5.00 3.17
CA PHE A 48 2.33 -4.87 1.94
C PHE A 48 1.42 -4.51 0.75
N VAL A 49 0.32 -5.25 0.57
CA VAL A 49 -0.64 -4.99 -0.51
C VAL A 49 -1.31 -3.63 -0.35
N ILE A 50 -1.69 -3.26 0.88
CA ILE A 50 -2.23 -1.93 1.19
C ILE A 50 -1.21 -0.84 0.81
N GLY A 51 0.04 -0.97 1.24
CA GLY A 51 1.09 0.00 0.90
C GLY A 51 1.30 0.12 -0.61
N PHE A 52 1.33 -0.99 -1.33
CA PHE A 52 1.50 -1.02 -2.78
C PHE A 52 0.37 -0.29 -3.52
N ILE A 53 -0.89 -0.54 -3.14
CA ILE A 53 -2.05 0.11 -3.76
C ILE A 53 -2.14 1.60 -3.39
N LEU A 54 -1.79 1.96 -2.15
CA LEU A 54 -1.86 3.35 -1.69
C LEU A 54 -0.73 4.24 -2.24
N THR A 55 0.43 3.65 -2.56
CA THR A 55 1.59 4.40 -3.09
C THR A 55 1.24 5.29 -4.29
N PRO A 56 0.64 4.80 -5.39
CA PRO A 56 0.33 5.65 -6.55
C PRO A 56 -0.70 6.74 -6.21
N VAL A 57 -1.64 6.45 -5.31
CA VAL A 57 -2.61 7.44 -4.84
C VAL A 57 -1.89 8.55 -4.06
N ALA A 58 -0.99 8.18 -3.15
CA ALA A 58 -0.19 9.13 -2.39
C ALA A 58 0.69 10.00 -3.31
N GLU A 59 1.37 9.39 -4.28
CA GLU A 59 2.22 10.09 -5.25
C GLU A 59 1.42 11.07 -6.12
N THR A 60 0.25 10.65 -6.60
CA THR A 60 -0.63 11.51 -7.41
C THR A 60 -1.11 12.72 -6.61
N ASN A 61 -1.50 12.51 -5.33
CA ASN A 61 -1.92 13.59 -4.45
C ASN A 61 -0.76 14.54 -4.12
N LEU A 62 0.43 14.01 -3.84
CA LEU A 62 1.63 14.82 -3.60
C LEU A 62 1.97 15.67 -4.83
N ARG A 63 1.97 15.07 -6.02
CA ARG A 63 2.23 15.77 -7.28
C ARG A 63 1.20 16.87 -7.53
N THR A 64 -0.08 16.60 -7.29
CA THR A 64 -1.16 17.59 -7.43
C THR A 64 -0.99 18.75 -6.46
N ALA A 65 -0.60 18.45 -5.22
CA ALA A 65 -0.32 19.47 -4.20
C ALA A 65 0.87 20.36 -4.58
N LEU A 66 1.95 19.79 -5.13
CA LEU A 66 3.13 20.55 -5.58
C LEU A 66 2.82 21.46 -6.77
N ILE A 67 2.06 20.97 -7.76
CA ILE A 67 1.62 21.78 -8.91
C ILE A 67 0.73 22.95 -8.46
N THR A 68 -0.16 22.72 -7.50
CA THR A 68 -1.04 23.77 -6.96
C THR A 68 -0.29 24.80 -6.11
N SER A 69 0.86 24.42 -5.55
CA SER A 69 1.66 25.27 -4.68
C SER A 69 2.78 26.02 -5.41
N GLU A 70 2.77 26.03 -6.76
CA GLU A 70 3.77 26.70 -7.61
C GLU A 70 5.23 26.36 -7.24
N ASP A 71 5.50 25.08 -6.91
CA ASP A 71 6.82 24.57 -6.49
C ASP A 71 7.35 25.15 -5.15
N ASP A 72 6.55 25.95 -4.46
CA ASP A 72 6.94 26.60 -3.21
C ASP A 72 6.73 25.64 -2.03
N LEU A 73 7.77 24.85 -1.70
CA LEU A 73 7.80 23.92 -0.56
C LEU A 73 7.53 24.61 0.78
N SER A 74 7.71 25.93 0.83
CA SER A 74 7.38 26.79 1.96
C SER A 74 5.88 26.74 2.29
N THR A 75 5.00 26.50 1.31
CA THR A 75 3.54 26.44 1.48
C THR A 75 3.10 25.28 2.39
N PHE A 76 3.86 24.19 2.46
CA PHE A 76 3.60 23.09 3.40
C PHE A 76 3.81 23.51 4.86
N LEU A 77 4.69 24.48 5.14
CA LEU A 77 4.88 25.08 6.47
C LEU A 77 3.89 26.23 6.72
N THR A 78 3.53 27.00 5.69
CA THR A 78 2.63 28.14 5.82
C THR A 78 1.17 27.71 6.05
N ARG A 79 0.75 26.56 5.51
CA ARG A 79 -0.59 25.99 5.79
C ARG A 79 -0.59 25.22 7.13
N PRO A 80 -1.32 25.68 8.16
CA PRO A 80 -1.26 25.11 9.51
C PRO A 80 -1.71 23.64 9.56
N PHE A 81 -2.66 23.23 8.72
CA PHE A 81 -3.11 21.83 8.62
C PHE A 81 -2.06 20.91 7.97
N SER A 82 -1.33 21.40 6.98
CA SER A 82 -0.30 20.61 6.29
C SER A 82 0.93 20.43 7.20
N ALA A 83 1.36 21.50 7.87
CA ALA A 83 2.42 21.47 8.86
C ALA A 83 2.09 20.52 10.02
N ALA A 84 0.87 20.55 10.55
CA ALA A 84 0.44 19.64 11.61
C ALA A 84 0.49 18.17 11.17
N PHE A 85 0.01 17.85 9.97
CA PHE A 85 0.04 16.48 9.44
C PHE A 85 1.46 15.98 9.17
N LEU A 86 2.33 16.86 8.66
CA LEU A 86 3.74 16.56 8.41
C LEU A 86 4.48 16.29 9.73
N LEU A 87 4.20 17.08 10.77
CA LEU A 87 4.77 16.89 12.10
C LEU A 87 4.28 15.57 12.73
N VAL A 88 3.00 15.22 12.60
CA VAL A 88 2.46 13.93 13.05
C VAL A 88 3.09 12.76 12.28
N ALA A 89 3.25 12.89 10.96
CA ALA A 89 3.89 11.86 10.15
C ALA A 89 5.37 11.64 10.55
N LEU A 90 6.11 12.72 10.79
CA LEU A 90 7.48 12.65 11.33
C LEU A 90 7.49 11.98 12.70
N LEU A 91 6.60 12.38 13.60
CA LEU A 91 6.48 11.75 14.92
C LEU A 91 6.20 10.25 14.80
N MET A 92 5.26 9.83 13.95
CA MET A 92 4.95 8.41 13.73
C MET A 92 6.12 7.64 13.12
N LEU A 93 6.91 8.26 12.23
CA LEU A 93 8.09 7.64 11.63
C LEU A 93 9.22 7.49 12.64
N PHE A 94 9.45 8.49 13.50
CA PHE A 94 10.54 8.52 14.47
C PHE A 94 10.20 7.89 15.82
N LEU A 95 8.92 7.76 16.18
CA LEU A 95 8.46 7.03 17.37
C LEU A 95 9.01 5.60 17.46
N PRO A 96 8.91 4.75 16.42
CA PRO A 96 9.45 3.39 16.46
C PRO A 96 10.99 3.35 16.44
N LEU A 97 11.65 4.36 15.87
CA LEU A 97 13.11 4.50 15.90
C LEU A 97 13.63 4.83 17.31
N LEU A 98 12.92 5.68 18.07
CA LEU A 98 13.22 5.95 19.49
C LEU A 98 12.80 4.77 20.40
N ARG A 99 11.76 4.04 20.03
CA ARG A 99 11.26 2.83 20.72
C ARG A 99 11.95 1.52 20.30
N ARG A 100 13.08 1.57 19.58
CA ARG A 100 13.91 0.41 19.18
C ARG A 100 14.51 -0.42 20.34
N LYS A 101 13.95 -0.29 21.56
CA LYS A 101 14.24 -1.10 22.75
C LYS A 101 13.11 -2.03 23.20
N GLN A 102 12.06 -2.28 22.39
CA GLN A 102 11.10 -3.34 22.74
C GLN A 102 10.85 -4.28 21.54
N PRO A 103 11.36 -5.53 21.61
CA PRO A 103 11.10 -6.56 20.63
C PRO A 103 9.68 -7.11 20.84
N VAL A 104 8.91 -7.17 19.77
CA VAL A 104 7.73 -8.04 19.63
C VAL A 104 7.70 -8.56 18.21
#